data_AF-A0A1I7JRB2-F1
#
_entry.id   AF-A0A1I7JRB2-F1
#
_cell.length_a   1.000
_cell.length_b   1.000
_cell.length_c   1.000
_cell.angle_alpha   90.00
_cell.angle_beta   90.00
_cell.angle_gamma   90.00
#
_symmetry.space_group_name_H-M   'P 1'
#
loop_
_entity.id
_entity.type
_entity.pdbx_description
1 polymer ?
#
loop_
_entity_poly.entity_id
_entity_poly.type
_entity_poly.pdbx_seq_one_letter_code
_entity_poly.pdbx_strand_id
1 'polypeptide(L)'
;MEKRAFSKNGHKYIVILLVICLVSVCIYHNYNVKKEKENANLKKMYEQQNFAFCMDMEPYYKDFSEDHIQSLIENLGAYEEDTQTTDIVTVEDVKNYLSSEYTKDKKLAILNKPSNIGAYIDWFWHGGDRYAEEYRFWLSNYMEEHPDEYNYGSATVLSEEELYELIDKFKNSPDKKKYEYSFGYKNGEFR
;
A
#
# COMPACT_ATOMS: atom_id res chain seq x y z
N MET A 1 25.80 -60.27 39.73
CA MET A 1 24.85 -59.16 39.48
C MET A 1 25.44 -57.89 40.06
N GLU A 2 26.17 -57.13 39.26
CA GLU A 2 26.73 -55.83 39.68
C GLU A 2 25.66 -54.74 39.55
N LYS A 3 25.19 -54.23 40.69
CA LYS A 3 24.39 -52.99 40.73
C LYS A 3 25.35 -51.83 40.46
N ARG A 4 25.33 -51.30 39.22
CA ARG A 4 26.02 -50.06 38.89
C ARG A 4 25.53 -48.95 39.81
N ALA A 5 26.39 -48.51 40.72
CA ALA A 5 26.13 -47.37 41.59
C ALA A 5 25.96 -46.13 40.71
N PHE A 6 24.73 -45.63 40.60
CA PHE A 6 24.47 -44.32 40.01
C PHE A 6 25.27 -43.30 40.82
N SER A 7 26.30 -42.72 40.21
CA SER A 7 27.11 -41.66 40.81
C SER A 7 26.18 -40.57 41.36
N LYS A 8 26.36 -40.15 42.62
CA LYS A 8 25.59 -39.06 43.26
C LYS A 8 25.62 -37.75 42.44
N ASN A 9 26.56 -37.61 41.52
CA ASN A 9 26.67 -36.47 40.62
C ASN A 9 25.84 -36.63 39.33
N GLY A 10 25.48 -37.85 38.93
CA GLY A 10 24.66 -38.13 37.75
C GLY A 10 23.29 -37.44 37.78
N HIS A 11 22.66 -37.39 38.96
CA HIS A 11 21.38 -36.70 39.13
C HIS A 11 21.50 -35.19 38.93
N LYS A 12 22.60 -34.57 39.35
CA LYS A 12 22.87 -33.13 39.13
C LYS A 12 23.04 -32.82 37.64
N TYR A 13 23.76 -33.67 36.91
CA TYR A 13 23.93 -33.50 35.46
C TYR A 13 22.60 -33.67 34.70
N ILE A 14 21.74 -34.60 35.12
CA ILE A 14 20.39 -34.77 34.55
C ILE A 14 19.55 -33.51 34.79
N VAL A 15 19.54 -32.95 36.00
CA VAL A 15 18.81 -31.71 36.30
C VAL A 15 19.33 -30.54 35.48
N ILE A 16 20.66 -30.37 35.36
CA ILE A 16 21.26 -29.31 34.52
C ILE A 16 20.84 -29.46 33.06
N LEU A 17 20.88 -30.67 32.51
CA LEU A 17 20.45 -30.95 31.13
C LEU A 17 18.97 -30.62 30.93
N LEU A 18 18.10 -30.96 31.88
CA LEU A 18 16.68 -30.61 31.83
C LEU A 18 16.46 -29.10 31.83
N VAL A 19 17.19 -28.35 32.67
CA VAL A 19 17.12 -26.88 32.69
C VAL A 19 17.59 -26.29 31.36
N ILE A 20 18.70 -26.76 30.80
CA ILE A 20 19.19 -26.31 29.49
C ILE A 20 18.16 -26.61 28.39
N CYS A 21 17.56 -27.80 28.39
CA CYS A 21 16.48 -28.15 27.46
C CYS A 21 15.29 -27.20 27.58
N LEU A 22 14.81 -26.94 28.80
CA LEU A 22 13.69 -26.03 29.03
C LEU A 22 14.00 -24.61 28.54
N VAL A 23 15.18 -24.08 28.87
CA VAL A 23 15.61 -22.75 28.40
C VAL A 23 15.69 -22.72 26.86
N SER A 24 16.23 -23.77 26.24
CA SER A 24 16.36 -23.86 24.78
C SER A 24 14.99 -23.87 24.10
N VAL A 25 14.02 -24.61 24.65
CA VAL A 25 12.63 -24.64 24.18
C VAL A 25 11.99 -23.26 24.31
N CYS A 26 12.17 -22.56 25.44
CA CYS A 26 11.64 -21.22 25.63
C CYS A 26 12.24 -20.21 24.62
N ILE A 27 13.55 -20.25 24.40
CA ILE A 27 14.23 -19.38 23.41
C ILE A 27 13.68 -19.66 22.00
N TYR A 28 13.59 -20.94 21.61
CA TYR A 28 13.08 -21.34 20.30
C TYR A 28 11.62 -20.92 20.10
N HIS A 29 10.77 -21.09 21.12
CA HIS A 29 9.38 -20.65 21.06
C HIS A 29 9.27 -19.13 20.87
N ASN A 30 10.01 -18.34 21.66
CA ASN A 30 10.04 -16.88 21.52
C ASN A 30 10.53 -16.42 20.14
N TYR A 31 11.54 -17.10 19.60
CA TYR A 31 12.03 -16.84 18.25
C TYR A 31 10.94 -17.08 17.19
N ASN A 32 10.21 -18.19 17.28
CA ASN A 32 9.13 -18.51 16.34
C ASN A 32 7.98 -17.49 16.42
N VAL A 33 7.54 -17.14 17.63
CA VAL A 33 6.49 -16.12 17.82
C VAL A 33 6.92 -14.77 17.23
N LYS A 34 8.18 -14.37 17.45
CA LYS A 34 8.72 -13.14 16.86
C LYS A 34 8.74 -13.20 15.33
N LYS A 35 9.23 -14.30 14.77
CA LYS A 35 9.30 -14.52 13.32
C LYS A 35 7.93 -14.55 12.67
N GLU A 36 6.93 -15.16 13.30
CA GLU A 36 5.54 -15.15 12.83
C GLU A 36 4.97 -13.73 12.81
N LYS A 37 5.21 -12.94 13.87
CA LYS A 37 4.78 -11.55 13.92
C LYS A 37 5.46 -10.69 12.85
N GLU A 38 6.77 -10.86 12.65
CA GLU A 38 7.51 -10.17 11.59
C GLU A 38 6.97 -10.53 10.21
N ASN A 39 6.69 -11.81 9.94
CA ASN A 39 6.07 -12.27 8.70
C ASN A 39 4.67 -11.70 8.50
N ALA A 40 3.84 -11.67 9.55
CA ALA A 40 2.49 -11.10 9.47
C ALA A 40 2.53 -9.60 9.19
N ASN A 41 3.44 -8.87 9.82
CA ASN A 41 3.65 -7.44 9.55
C ASN A 41 4.12 -7.21 8.11
N LEU A 42 5.06 -8.01 7.62
CA LEU A 42 5.57 -7.88 6.25
C LEU A 42 4.47 -8.14 5.22
N LYS A 43 3.66 -9.19 5.42
CA LYS A 43 2.48 -9.48 4.59
C LYS A 43 1.52 -8.30 4.56
N LYS A 44 1.17 -7.77 5.74
CA LYS A 44 0.31 -6.60 5.85
C LYS A 44 0.88 -5.46 5.02
N MET A 45 2.17 -5.11 5.18
CA MET A 45 2.80 -4.02 4.41
C MET A 45 2.68 -4.21 2.90
N TYR A 46 2.83 -5.44 2.38
CA TYR A 46 2.59 -5.73 0.96
C TYR A 46 1.13 -5.54 0.56
N GLU A 47 0.16 -6.00 1.37
CA GLU A 47 -1.26 -5.77 1.10
C GLU A 47 -1.56 -4.26 1.01
N GLN A 48 -1.03 -3.46 1.96
CA GLN A 48 -1.20 -2.01 1.98
C GLN A 48 -0.61 -1.34 0.74
N GLN A 49 0.63 -1.70 0.40
CA GLN A 49 1.32 -1.18 -0.77
C GLN A 49 0.57 -1.53 -2.05
N ASN A 50 0.23 -2.81 -2.22
CA ASN A 50 -0.35 -3.28 -3.46
C ASN A 50 -1.71 -2.63 -3.70
N PHE A 51 -2.53 -2.52 -2.65
CA PHE A 51 -3.80 -1.82 -2.72
C PHE A 51 -3.66 -0.33 -3.02
N ALA A 52 -2.71 0.36 -2.37
CA ALA A 52 -2.45 1.77 -2.64
C ALA A 52 -2.02 2.03 -4.09
N PHE A 53 -1.36 1.07 -4.74
CA PHE A 53 -0.99 1.13 -6.16
C PHE A 53 -2.02 0.52 -7.10
N CYS A 54 -3.28 0.38 -6.66
CA CYS A 54 -4.39 -0.15 -7.46
C CYS A 54 -4.19 -1.59 -7.94
N MET A 55 -3.28 -2.35 -7.34
CA MET A 55 -3.09 -3.77 -7.59
C MET A 55 -3.95 -4.59 -6.61
N ASP A 56 -4.07 -5.90 -6.89
CA ASP A 56 -4.72 -6.83 -5.96
C ASP A 56 -4.07 -6.80 -4.56
N MET A 57 -4.87 -7.03 -3.52
CA MET A 57 -4.45 -7.09 -2.11
C MET A 57 -3.64 -8.36 -1.75
N GLU A 58 -2.80 -8.85 -2.66
CA GLU A 58 -2.00 -10.04 -2.41
C GLU A 58 -0.88 -9.73 -1.40
N PRO A 59 -0.62 -10.61 -0.41
CA PRO A 59 0.28 -10.34 0.71
C PRO A 59 1.76 -10.61 0.38
N TYR A 60 2.19 -10.27 -0.82
CA TYR A 60 3.56 -10.47 -1.31
C TYR A 60 3.94 -9.41 -2.35
N TYR A 61 5.24 -9.35 -2.66
CA TYR A 61 5.77 -8.47 -3.67
C TYR A 61 5.12 -8.69 -5.04
N LYS A 62 4.74 -7.59 -5.70
CA LYS A 62 4.29 -7.55 -7.09
C LYS A 62 5.11 -6.54 -7.86
N ASP A 63 5.53 -6.94 -9.05
CA ASP A 63 6.08 -6.02 -10.04
C ASP A 63 4.98 -5.08 -10.54
N PHE A 64 5.37 -3.93 -11.06
CA PHE A 64 4.44 -3.00 -11.69
C PHE A 64 3.72 -3.66 -12.88
N SER A 65 2.39 -3.55 -12.93
CA SER A 65 1.57 -3.90 -14.11
C SER A 65 0.89 -2.66 -14.67
N GLU A 66 0.83 -2.56 -16.01
CA GLU A 66 0.13 -1.47 -16.71
C GLU A 66 -1.39 -1.58 -16.63
N ASP A 67 -1.93 -2.74 -16.20
CA ASP A 67 -3.38 -3.00 -16.13
C ASP A 67 -4.16 -2.02 -15.22
N HIS A 68 -3.44 -1.27 -14.36
CA HIS A 68 -4.03 -0.38 -13.36
C HIS A 68 -3.51 1.07 -13.47
N ILE A 69 -2.86 1.42 -14.58
CA ILE A 69 -2.16 2.71 -14.70
C ILE A 69 -3.12 3.91 -14.62
N GLN A 70 -4.30 3.84 -15.24
CA GLN A 70 -5.30 4.91 -15.19
C GLN A 70 -5.76 5.16 -13.75
N SER A 71 -6.12 4.09 -13.02
CA SER A 71 -6.57 4.21 -11.63
C SER A 71 -5.47 4.71 -10.70
N LEU A 72 -4.21 4.36 -10.97
CA LEU A 72 -3.06 4.89 -10.26
C LEU A 72 -2.89 6.40 -10.54
N ILE A 73 -2.98 6.84 -11.79
CA ILE A 73 -2.88 8.26 -12.17
C ILE A 73 -3.96 9.09 -11.44
N GLU A 74 -5.20 8.61 -11.42
CA GLU A 74 -6.29 9.26 -10.68
C GLU A 74 -5.99 9.38 -9.18
N ASN A 75 -5.52 8.30 -8.55
CA ASN A 75 -5.17 8.32 -7.13
C ASN A 75 -4.02 9.28 -6.82
N LEU A 76 -3.00 9.34 -7.69
CA LEU A 76 -1.87 10.25 -7.53
C LEU A 76 -2.32 11.71 -7.71
N GLY A 77 -3.21 11.98 -8.67
CA GLY A 77 -3.83 13.29 -8.85
C GLY A 77 -4.64 13.71 -7.62
N ALA A 78 -5.40 12.77 -7.03
CA ALA A 78 -6.15 12.98 -5.81
C ALA A 78 -5.24 13.25 -4.60
N TYR A 79 -4.14 12.50 -4.47
CA TYR A 79 -3.14 12.69 -3.40
C TYR A 79 -2.52 14.09 -3.43
N GLU A 80 -2.10 14.51 -4.63
CA GLU A 80 -1.49 15.83 -4.82
C GLU A 80 -2.48 16.95 -4.45
N GLU A 81 -3.74 16.80 -4.84
CA GLU A 81 -4.81 17.76 -4.55
C GLU A 81 -5.15 17.84 -3.05
N ASP A 82 -5.36 16.70 -2.40
CA ASP A 82 -5.76 16.64 -0.98
C ASP A 82 -4.66 17.17 -0.05
N THR A 83 -3.42 16.72 -0.29
CA THR A 83 -2.32 16.98 0.63
C THR A 83 -1.59 18.29 0.35
N GLN A 84 -1.75 18.86 -0.85
CA GLN A 84 -0.99 20.03 -1.33
C GLN A 84 0.53 19.85 -1.12
N THR A 85 1.00 18.60 -1.17
CA THR A 85 2.40 18.26 -0.92
C THR A 85 3.28 18.72 -2.07
N THR A 86 4.51 19.15 -1.75
CA THR A 86 5.54 19.40 -2.77
C THR A 86 6.32 18.15 -3.14
N ASP A 87 6.21 17.08 -2.34
CA ASP A 87 6.89 15.80 -2.57
C ASP A 87 5.98 14.87 -3.37
N ILE A 88 5.76 15.26 -4.64
CA ILE A 88 4.82 14.59 -5.56
C ILE A 88 5.32 13.18 -5.89
N VAL A 89 4.40 12.22 -5.90
CA VAL A 89 4.66 10.86 -6.38
C VAL A 89 4.15 10.75 -7.82
N THR A 90 5.03 10.33 -8.73
CA THR A 90 4.68 10.09 -10.14
C THR A 90 4.52 8.59 -10.41
N VAL A 91 3.87 8.24 -11.53
CA VAL A 91 3.82 6.84 -12.00
C VAL A 91 5.22 6.27 -12.18
N GLU A 92 6.17 7.08 -12.65
CA GLU A 92 7.57 6.66 -12.84
C GLU A 92 8.27 6.39 -11.50
N ASP A 93 7.96 7.15 -10.44
CA ASP A 93 8.46 6.84 -9.09
C ASP A 93 7.94 5.48 -8.60
N VAL A 94 6.67 5.17 -8.86
CA VAL A 94 6.06 3.88 -8.52
C VAL A 94 6.69 2.74 -9.34
N LYS A 95 6.86 2.93 -10.66
CA LYS A 95 7.54 1.97 -11.54
C LYS A 95 8.96 1.67 -11.06
N ASN A 96 9.72 2.71 -10.74
CA ASN A 96 11.08 2.57 -10.24
C ASN A 96 11.13 1.90 -8.85
N TYR A 97 10.19 2.21 -7.98
CA TYR A 97 10.11 1.59 -6.66
C TYR A 97 9.74 0.09 -6.74
N LEU A 98 8.84 -0.28 -7.64
CA LEU A 98 8.40 -1.67 -7.88
C LEU A 98 9.28 -2.42 -8.89
N SER A 99 10.41 -1.86 -9.33
CA SER A 99 11.30 -2.55 -10.26
C SER A 99 12.11 -3.67 -9.60
N SER A 100 12.12 -3.74 -8.27
CA SER A 100 12.76 -4.81 -7.51
C SER A 100 12.22 -4.92 -6.09
N GLU A 101 12.05 -6.15 -5.58
CA GLU A 101 11.74 -6.41 -4.18
C GLU A 101 12.88 -5.93 -3.23
N TYR A 102 14.10 -5.81 -3.75
CA TYR A 102 15.29 -5.48 -2.96
C TYR A 102 15.94 -4.18 -3.45
N THR A 103 16.34 -3.36 -2.49
CA THR A 103 17.24 -2.21 -2.71
C THR A 103 18.62 -2.67 -3.18
N LYS A 104 19.43 -1.73 -3.70
CA LYS A 104 20.82 -1.99 -4.11
C LYS A 104 21.69 -2.61 -3.00
N ASP A 105 21.39 -2.28 -1.74
CA ASP A 105 22.07 -2.82 -0.55
C ASP A 105 21.52 -4.19 -0.09
N LYS A 106 20.69 -4.85 -0.92
CA LYS A 106 20.03 -6.14 -0.64
C LYS A 106 19.08 -6.12 0.56
N LYS A 107 18.56 -4.95 0.92
CA LYS A 107 17.47 -4.82 1.91
C LYS A 107 16.12 -4.82 1.21
N LEU A 108 15.10 -5.38 1.84
CA LEU A 108 13.72 -5.34 1.33
C LEU A 108 13.26 -3.89 1.11
N ALA A 109 12.79 -3.58 -0.10
CA ALA A 109 12.34 -2.25 -0.50
C ALA A 109 11.12 -1.79 0.33
N ILE A 110 10.18 -2.70 0.61
CA ILE A 110 8.99 -2.43 1.46
C ILE A 110 9.34 -1.94 2.87
N LEU A 111 10.52 -2.32 3.40
CA LEU A 111 11.02 -1.87 4.71
C LEU A 111 11.85 -0.58 4.62
N ASN A 112 12.22 -0.13 3.41
CA ASN A 112 13.12 0.98 3.14
C ASN A 112 12.56 1.85 2.00
N LYS A 113 11.29 2.21 2.10
CA LYS A 113 10.59 2.96 1.04
C LYS A 113 11.16 4.38 0.92
N PRO A 114 11.21 4.96 -0.30
CA PRO A 114 11.34 6.39 -0.47
C PRO A 114 10.28 7.16 0.34
N SER A 115 10.62 8.37 0.81
CA SER A 115 9.74 9.16 1.69
C SER A 115 8.40 9.47 1.05
N ASN A 116 8.40 9.92 -0.21
CA ASN A 116 7.21 10.25 -0.99
C ASN A 116 6.31 9.02 -1.18
N ILE A 117 6.88 7.87 -1.56
CA ILE A 117 6.16 6.59 -1.69
C ILE A 117 5.53 6.17 -0.36
N GLY A 118 6.29 6.26 0.74
CA GLY A 118 5.79 5.95 2.07
C GLY A 118 4.62 6.86 2.46
N ALA A 119 4.75 8.17 2.24
CA ALA A 119 3.72 9.16 2.54
C ALA A 119 2.44 8.95 1.72
N TYR A 120 2.56 8.60 0.43
CA TYR A 120 1.41 8.26 -0.41
C TYR A 120 0.68 7.00 0.09
N ILE A 121 1.40 5.91 0.37
CA ILE A 121 0.80 4.66 0.89
C ILE A 121 0.10 4.93 2.23
N ASP A 122 0.74 5.69 3.12
CA ASP A 122 0.17 6.06 4.41
C ASP A 122 -1.07 6.93 4.24
N TRP A 123 -1.04 7.95 3.38
CA TRP A 123 -2.21 8.78 3.07
C TRP A 123 -3.37 7.94 2.56
N PHE A 124 -3.11 7.09 1.56
CA PHE A 124 -4.13 6.25 0.94
C PHE A 124 -4.85 5.40 1.99
N TRP A 125 -4.11 4.85 2.95
CA TRP A 125 -4.70 3.99 3.96
C TRP A 125 -5.43 4.70 5.11
N HIS A 126 -5.14 5.99 5.31
CA HIS A 126 -5.73 6.79 6.37
C HIS A 126 -6.84 7.72 5.85
N GLY A 127 -7.54 7.28 4.81
CA GLY A 127 -8.72 7.96 4.24
C GLY A 127 -8.52 8.53 2.84
N GLY A 128 -7.30 8.45 2.30
CA GLY A 128 -7.00 8.86 0.93
C GLY A 128 -7.70 7.99 -0.12
N ASP A 129 -7.99 6.72 0.18
CA ASP A 129 -8.77 5.81 -0.68
C ASP A 129 -10.17 6.37 -0.98
N ARG A 130 -10.87 6.83 0.06
CA ARG A 130 -12.19 7.48 -0.07
C ARG A 130 -12.08 8.82 -0.79
N TYR A 131 -11.06 9.62 -0.49
CA TYR A 131 -10.85 10.88 -1.20
C TYR A 131 -10.60 10.64 -2.69
N ALA A 132 -9.82 9.63 -3.04
CA ALA A 132 -9.58 9.26 -4.43
C ALA A 132 -10.85 8.80 -5.16
N GLU A 133 -11.74 8.09 -4.48
CA GLU A 133 -13.06 7.74 -5.02
C GLU A 133 -13.92 8.99 -5.29
N GLU A 134 -13.99 9.92 -4.33
CA GLU A 134 -14.68 11.20 -4.51
C GLU A 134 -14.06 12.01 -5.66
N TYR A 135 -12.73 12.06 -5.74
CA TYR A 135 -12.00 12.76 -6.78
C TYR A 135 -12.31 12.20 -8.18
N ARG A 136 -12.37 10.88 -8.36
CA ARG A 136 -12.80 10.25 -9.63
C ARG A 136 -14.21 10.66 -10.04
N PHE A 137 -15.12 10.77 -9.07
CA PHE A 137 -16.48 11.25 -9.33
C PHE A 137 -16.48 12.71 -9.77
N TRP A 138 -15.64 13.56 -9.17
CA TRP A 138 -15.50 14.95 -9.59
C TRP A 138 -14.94 15.06 -11.02
N LEU A 139 -13.92 14.28 -11.37
CA LEU A 139 -13.40 14.20 -12.73
C LEU A 139 -14.49 13.75 -13.72
N SER A 140 -15.28 12.74 -13.38
CA SER A 140 -16.37 12.25 -14.22
C SER A 140 -17.43 13.32 -14.48
N ASN A 141 -17.84 14.05 -13.43
CA ASN A 141 -18.79 15.16 -13.58
C ASN A 141 -18.21 16.32 -14.39
N TYR A 142 -16.91 16.59 -14.26
CA TYR A 142 -16.24 17.59 -15.07
C TYR A 142 -16.26 17.20 -16.55
N MET A 143 -15.94 15.95 -16.89
CA MET A 143 -16.01 15.44 -18.26
C MET A 143 -17.43 15.52 -18.84
N GLU A 144 -18.46 15.17 -18.06
CA GLU A 144 -19.87 15.25 -18.52
C GLU A 144 -20.32 16.67 -18.90
N GLU A 145 -19.73 17.70 -18.28
CA GLU A 145 -20.04 19.10 -18.57
C GLU A 145 -19.18 19.70 -19.70
N HIS A 146 -18.14 18.99 -20.15
CA HIS A 146 -17.26 19.38 -21.26
C HIS A 146 -17.27 18.32 -22.39
N PRO A 147 -18.44 18.00 -22.97
CA PRO A 147 -18.59 16.92 -23.96
C PRO A 147 -17.92 17.22 -25.31
N ASP A 148 -17.50 18.45 -25.55
CA ASP A 148 -16.71 18.88 -26.71
C ASP A 148 -15.21 18.58 -26.54
N GLU A 149 -14.74 18.44 -25.29
CA GLU A 149 -13.35 18.09 -24.97
C GLU A 149 -13.19 16.60 -24.67
N TYR A 150 -14.21 15.98 -24.07
CA TYR A 150 -14.19 14.58 -23.66
C TYR A 150 -15.38 13.82 -24.22
N ASN A 151 -15.14 12.65 -24.82
CA ASN A 151 -16.23 11.76 -25.21
C ASN A 151 -16.96 11.24 -23.96
N TYR A 152 -18.28 11.03 -24.07
CA TYR A 152 -19.09 10.37 -23.04
C TYR A 152 -18.46 9.00 -22.69
N GLY A 153 -17.85 8.92 -21.50
CA GLY A 153 -17.09 7.76 -21.05
C GLY A 153 -16.53 7.96 -19.64
N SER A 154 -16.02 6.87 -19.07
CA SER A 154 -15.29 6.89 -17.80
C SER A 154 -13.87 7.43 -18.01
N ALA A 155 -13.32 8.16 -17.05
CA ALA A 155 -11.89 8.55 -17.06
C ALA A 155 -10.96 7.33 -17.24
N THR A 156 -11.42 6.13 -16.88
CA THR A 156 -10.70 4.86 -17.08
C THR A 156 -10.53 4.42 -18.53
N VAL A 157 -11.21 5.04 -19.51
CA VAL A 157 -11.02 4.76 -20.95
C VAL A 157 -10.09 5.75 -21.64
N LEU A 158 -9.65 6.79 -20.93
CA LEU A 158 -8.70 7.76 -21.44
C LEU A 158 -7.30 7.15 -21.52
N SER A 159 -6.50 7.61 -22.50
CA SER A 159 -5.06 7.39 -22.47
C SER A 159 -4.43 8.08 -21.27
N GLU A 160 -3.20 7.69 -20.90
CA GLU A 160 -2.47 8.35 -19.81
C GLU A 160 -2.34 9.86 -20.03
N GLU A 161 -2.02 10.28 -21.26
CA GLU A 161 -1.85 11.69 -21.63
C GLU A 161 -3.16 12.48 -21.47
N GLU A 162 -4.28 11.96 -21.99
CA GLU A 162 -5.60 12.57 -21.85
C GLU A 162 -6.05 12.65 -20.38
N LEU A 163 -5.68 11.66 -19.57
CA LEU A 163 -6.01 11.63 -18.14
C LEU A 163 -5.20 12.66 -17.34
N TYR A 164 -3.90 12.81 -17.63
CA TYR A 164 -3.09 13.88 -17.06
C TYR A 164 -3.62 15.26 -17.47
N GLU A 165 -4.01 15.44 -18.73
CA GLU A 165 -4.61 16.69 -19.22
C GLU A 165 -5.94 16.99 -18.51
N LEU A 166 -6.80 15.98 -18.34
CA LEU A 166 -8.05 16.10 -17.59
C LEU A 166 -7.80 16.53 -16.14
N ILE A 167 -6.86 15.89 -15.46
CA ILE A 167 -6.50 16.24 -14.08
C ILE A 167 -5.99 17.68 -13.99
N ASP A 168 -5.12 18.10 -14.90
CA ASP A 168 -4.59 19.47 -14.91
C ASP A 168 -5.69 20.51 -15.19
N LYS A 169 -6.54 20.27 -16.20
CA LYS A 169 -7.68 21.15 -16.51
C LYS A 169 -8.66 21.25 -15.35
N PHE A 170 -8.99 20.12 -14.72
CA PHE A 170 -9.87 20.09 -13.55
C PHE A 170 -9.30 20.88 -12.38
N LYS A 171 -8.03 20.66 -12.02
CA LYS A 171 -7.34 21.36 -10.93
C LYS A 171 -7.35 22.87 -11.11
N ASN A 172 -7.18 23.32 -12.35
CA ASN A 172 -7.13 24.73 -12.73
C ASN A 172 -8.50 25.33 -13.11
N SER A 173 -9.58 24.55 -13.05
CA SER A 173 -10.92 25.01 -13.40
C SER A 173 -11.44 26.03 -12.37
N PRO A 174 -11.96 27.20 -12.79
CA PRO A 174 -12.55 28.19 -11.88
C PRO A 174 -13.78 27.64 -11.13
N ASP A 175 -14.44 26.63 -11.71
CA ASP A 175 -15.66 26.04 -11.18
C ASP A 175 -15.41 24.71 -10.42
N LYS A 176 -14.15 24.35 -10.15
CA LYS A 176 -13.76 23.08 -9.48
C LYS A 176 -14.63 22.75 -8.26
N LYS A 177 -14.87 23.74 -7.39
CA LYS A 177 -15.69 23.60 -6.18
C LYS A 177 -17.09 23.08 -6.43
N LYS A 178 -17.68 23.37 -7.60
CA LYS A 178 -19.02 22.86 -7.98
C LYS A 178 -19.06 21.34 -7.99
N TYR A 179 -17.95 20.70 -8.38
CA TYR A 179 -17.85 19.25 -8.45
C TYR A 179 -17.56 18.65 -7.08
N GLU A 180 -16.77 19.31 -6.24
CA GLU A 180 -16.49 18.89 -4.84
C GLU A 180 -17.78 18.73 -4.01
N TYR A 181 -18.75 19.62 -4.18
CA TYR A 181 -20.03 19.58 -3.45
C TYR A 181 -21.06 18.60 -4.01
N SER A 182 -20.76 17.89 -5.09
CA SER A 182 -21.70 16.96 -5.73
C SER A 182 -21.80 15.60 -5.05
N PHE A 183 -20.89 15.28 -4.12
CA PHE A 183 -20.93 14.07 -3.29
C PHE A 183 -21.93 14.25 -2.13
N GLY A 184 -23.22 14.24 -2.47
CA GLY A 184 -24.33 14.41 -1.55
C GLY A 184 -25.50 15.16 -2.21
N TYR A 185 -26.51 14.41 -2.65
CA TYR A 185 -27.80 14.94 -3.13
C TYR A 185 -27.74 15.88 -4.36
N LYS A 186 -27.60 15.30 -5.56
CA LYS A 186 -28.32 15.85 -6.72
C LYS A 186 -29.69 15.15 -6.81
N ASN A 187 -30.75 15.87 -6.45
CA ASN A 187 -32.16 15.52 -6.73
C ASN A 187 -32.79 14.29 -6.04
N GLY A 188 -32.30 13.86 -4.87
CA GLY A 188 -33.04 12.86 -4.06
C GLY A 188 -33.10 11.44 -4.63
N GLU A 189 -32.28 11.13 -5.64
CA GLU A 189 -32.08 9.76 -6.12
C GLU A 189 -30.63 9.34 -5.85
N PHE A 190 -30.46 8.22 -5.14
CA PHE A 190 -29.19 7.51 -5.07
C PHE A 190 -28.91 6.93 -6.45
N ARG A 191 -27.78 7.29 -7.06
CA ARG A 191 -27.16 6.50 -8.11
C ARG A 191 -25.98 5.75 -7.51
#